data_AF-A0A0C3D603-F1
#
_entry.id   AF-A0A0C3D603-F1
#
_cell.length_a   1.000
_cell.length_b   1.000
_cell.length_c   1.000
_cell.angle_alpha   90.00
_cell.angle_beta   90.00
_cell.angle_gamma   90.00
#
_symmetry.space_group_name_H-M   'P 1'
#
loop_
_entity.id
_entity.type
_entity.pdbx_description
1 polymer ?
#
loop_
_entity_poly.entity_id
_entity_poly.type
_entity_poly.pdbx_seq_one_letter_code
_entity_poly.pdbx_strand_id
1 'polypeptide(L)'
;IYNSACSMFFAPSDLSGLYGMQHEYICSCPMWRNEGPCSDCIFVVTDPQAESMCGLDAAHVLCCFLFNYMGKLYPCAVVWWF
;
A
#
# COMPACT_ATOMS: atom_id res chain seq x y z
N ILE A 1 -7.83 -0.52 -13.14
CA ILE A 1 -8.18 -0.09 -11.77
C ILE A 1 -8.41 -1.36 -10.97
N TYR A 2 -7.88 -1.42 -9.76
CA TYR A 2 -7.97 -2.55 -8.85
C TYR A 2 -8.53 -2.06 -7.52
N ASN A 3 -9.43 -2.85 -6.94
CA ASN A 3 -10.05 -2.51 -5.66
C ASN A 3 -9.12 -2.77 -4.47
N SER A 4 -8.01 -3.47 -4.69
CA SER A 4 -7.00 -3.70 -3.67
C SER A 4 -5.61 -3.93 -4.28
N ALA A 5 -4.59 -3.83 -3.44
CA ALA A 5 -3.22 -4.24 -3.71
C ALA A 5 -2.73 -5.12 -2.56
N CYS A 6 -1.73 -5.97 -2.82
CA CYS A 6 -1.05 -6.75 -1.79
C CYS A 6 0.38 -6.23 -1.65
N SER A 7 0.79 -5.92 -0.43
CA SER A 7 2.14 -5.53 -0.06
C SER A 7 2.78 -6.69 0.70
N MET A 8 4.01 -7.04 0.32
CA MET A 8 4.79 -8.07 1.01
C MET A 8 6.01 -7.42 1.64
N PHE A 9 6.19 -7.59 2.94
CA PHE A 9 7.32 -7.01 3.66
C PHE A 9 7.84 -7.96 4.73
N PHE A 10 9.02 -7.66 5.24
CA PHE A 10 9.68 -8.45 6.26
C PHE A 10 9.56 -7.74 7.60
N ALA A 11 8.95 -8.39 8.58
CA ALA A 11 8.73 -7.88 9.93
C ALA A 11 9.38 -8.84 10.94
N PRO A 12 10.70 -8.74 11.20
CA PRO A 12 11.43 -9.71 12.02
C PRO A 12 10.97 -9.75 13.48
N SER A 13 10.32 -8.69 13.97
CA SER A 13 9.73 -8.63 15.30
C SER A 13 8.39 -9.35 15.42
N ASP A 14 7.72 -9.63 14.30
CA ASP A 14 6.47 -10.36 14.28
C ASP A 14 6.76 -11.85 14.02
N LEU A 15 6.45 -12.70 15.00
CA LEU A 15 6.68 -14.14 14.93
C LEU A 15 5.70 -14.87 13.99
N SER A 16 4.73 -14.15 13.43
CA SER A 16 3.82 -14.72 12.44
C SER A 16 4.46 -14.73 11.03
N GLY A 17 4.17 -15.76 10.24
CA GLY A 17 4.72 -15.95 8.89
C GLY A 17 5.98 -16.84 8.81
N LEU A 18 6.24 -17.41 7.64
CA LEU A 18 7.47 -18.15 7.36
C LEU A 18 8.66 -17.19 7.42
N TYR A 19 9.55 -17.39 8.39
CA TYR A 19 10.75 -16.58 8.62
C TYR A 19 10.50 -15.09 8.93
N GLY A 20 9.27 -14.64 9.27
CA GLY A 20 8.96 -13.21 9.51
C GLY A 20 8.51 -12.44 8.27
N MET A 21 8.17 -13.13 7.16
CA MET A 21 7.53 -12.53 5.99
C MET A 21 6.04 -12.29 6.24
N GLN A 22 5.58 -11.08 5.93
CA GLN A 22 4.21 -10.61 6.11
C GLN A 22 3.60 -10.14 4.79
N HIS A 23 2.28 -10.34 4.66
CA HIS A 23 1.50 -9.84 3.54
C HIS A 23 0.32 -9.02 4.08
N GLU A 24 0.21 -7.78 3.61
CA GLU A 24 -0.92 -6.90 3.92
C GLU A 24 -1.71 -6.58 2.65
N TYR A 25 -3.03 -6.54 2.79
CA TYR A 25 -3.93 -6.11 1.72
C TYR A 25 -4.33 -4.66 1.95
N ILE A 26 -4.09 -3.83 0.94
CA ILE A 26 -4.45 -2.41 0.92
C ILE A 26 -5.70 -2.27 0.07
N CYS A 27 -6.79 -1.80 0.66
CA CYS A 27 -8.08 -1.61 0.01
C CYS A 27 -8.24 -0.20 -0.56
N SER A 28 -8.83 -0.13 -1.76
CA SER A 28 -9.32 1.08 -2.42
C SER A 28 -10.68 0.82 -3.06
N CYS A 29 -11.54 0.12 -2.31
CA CYS A 29 -12.84 -0.35 -2.76
C CYS A 29 -13.84 0.81 -2.78
N PRO A 30 -14.40 1.23 -3.93
CA PRO A 30 -15.42 2.29 -3.96
C PRO A 30 -16.76 1.84 -3.37
N MET A 31 -16.99 0.52 -3.28
CA MET A 31 -18.17 -0.08 -2.67
C MET A 31 -17.78 -1.36 -1.94
N TRP A 32 -17.57 -1.25 -0.64
CA TRP A 32 -17.29 -2.35 0.26
C TRP A 32 -18.57 -2.79 0.95
N ARG A 33 -18.86 -4.10 0.92
CA ARG A 33 -20.03 -4.72 1.56
C ARG A 33 -21.39 -4.08 1.22
N ASN A 34 -21.49 -3.40 0.08
CA ASN A 34 -22.68 -2.63 -0.32
C ASN A 34 -23.06 -1.50 0.65
N GLU A 35 -22.11 -1.03 1.46
CA GLU A 35 -22.33 0.03 2.46
C GLU A 35 -21.71 1.37 2.05
N GLY A 36 -20.53 1.35 1.42
CA GLY A 36 -19.86 2.57 0.98
C GLY A 36 -18.40 2.35 0.60
N PRO A 37 -17.65 3.41 0.28
CA PRO A 37 -16.23 3.30 -0.03
C PRO A 37 -15.42 2.87 1.19
N CYS A 38 -14.43 2.01 0.97
CA CYS A 38 -13.43 1.60 1.95
C CYS A 38 -12.05 1.75 1.32
N SER A 39 -11.32 2.75 1.81
CA SER A 39 -9.98 3.11 1.37
C SER A 39 -9.06 3.13 2.59
N ASP A 40 -7.97 2.40 2.51
CA ASP A 40 -7.00 2.29 3.61
C ASP A 40 -6.00 3.45 3.60
N CYS A 41 -5.46 3.74 4.78
CA CYS A 41 -4.29 4.60 4.93
C CYS A 41 -3.02 3.73 4.88
N ILE A 42 -1.97 4.29 4.30
CA ILE A 42 -0.67 3.64 4.15
C ILE A 42 0.44 4.56 4.63
N PHE A 43 1.59 3.97 4.96
CA PHE A 43 2.85 4.69 5.07
C PHE A 43 3.62 4.59 3.75
N VAL A 44 4.12 5.72 3.28
CA VAL A 44 4.94 5.82 2.07
C VAL A 44 6.34 6.25 2.47
N VAL A 45 7.35 5.53 1.98
CA VAL A 45 8.76 5.92 2.18
C VAL A 45 9.02 7.17 1.35
N THR A 46 9.29 8.28 2.03
CA THR A 46 9.63 9.57 1.41
C THR A 46 11.09 9.96 1.59
N ASP A 47 11.71 9.54 2.70
CA ASP A 47 13.16 9.61 2.90
C ASP A 47 13.74 8.22 3.24
N PRO A 48 14.35 7.51 2.26
CA PRO A 48 14.96 6.21 2.49
C PRO A 48 16.21 6.24 3.37
N GLN A 49 16.80 7.40 3.63
CA GLN A 49 17.99 7.54 4.48
C GLN A 49 17.63 7.83 5.94
N ALA A 50 16.42 8.29 6.21
CA ALA A 50 15.93 8.49 7.56
C ALA A 50 15.67 7.14 8.24
N GLU A 51 15.93 7.09 9.55
CA GLU A 51 15.77 5.86 10.32
C GLU A 51 14.29 5.54 10.56
N SER A 52 13.90 4.30 10.25
CA SER A 52 12.59 3.72 10.65
C SER A 52 11.41 4.60 10.22
N MET A 53 10.54 4.98 11.15
CA MET A 53 9.33 5.76 10.90
C MET A 53 9.59 7.22 10.53
N CYS A 54 10.80 7.75 10.75
CA CYS A 54 11.12 9.14 10.41
C CYS A 54 11.18 9.38 8.89
N GLY A 55 11.35 8.31 8.10
CA GLY A 55 11.35 8.37 6.63
C GLY A 55 10.00 8.05 5.99
N LEU A 56 8.93 7.98 6.79
CA LEU A 56 7.61 7.56 6.35
C LEU A 56 6.60 8.70 6.50
N ASP A 57 5.85 8.96 5.42
CA ASP A 57 4.69 9.84 5.46
C ASP A 57 3.39 9.04 5.35
N ALA A 58 2.36 9.49 6.06
CA ALA A 58 1.04 8.90 5.97
C ALA A 58 0.30 9.42 4.73
N ALA A 59 -0.42 8.53 4.04
CA ALA A 59 -1.26 8.89 2.92
C ALA A 59 -2.54 8.04 2.87
N HIS A 60 -3.60 8.57 2.30
CA HIS A 60 -4.86 7.87 2.08
C HIS A 60 -4.97 7.35 0.64
N VAL A 61 -5.24 6.06 0.45
CA VAL A 61 -5.26 5.45 -0.89
C VAL A 61 -6.61 5.68 -1.57
N LEU A 62 -6.58 6.41 -2.69
CA LEU A 62 -7.79 6.69 -3.48
C LEU A 62 -8.06 5.61 -4.53
N CYS A 63 -7.02 5.05 -5.17
CA CYS A 63 -7.17 4.09 -6.25
C CYS A 63 -5.86 3.34 -6.55
N CYS A 64 -5.94 2.03 -6.80
CA CYS A 64 -4.82 1.23 -7.34
C CYS A 64 -4.99 0.94 -8.84
N PHE A 65 -3.91 1.01 -9.62
CA PHE A 65 -3.94 0.77 -11.08
C PHE A 65 -2.59 0.29 -11.62
N LEU A 66 -2.59 -0.21 -12.86
CA LEU A 66 -1.35 -0.49 -13.60
C LEU A 66 -1.14 0.62 -14.63
N PHE A 67 0.08 1.15 -14.66
CA PHE A 67 0.54 2.14 -15.64
C PHE A 67 1.50 1.48 -16.63
N ASN A 68 1.23 1.62 -17.94
CA ASN A 68 2.13 1.10 -18.97
C ASN A 68 3.08 2.21 -19.44
N TYR A 69 4.38 1.97 -19.30
CA TYR A 69 5.41 2.85 -19.83
C TYR A 69 6.49 2.03 -20.54
N MET A 70 6.74 2.36 -21.82
CA MET A 70 7.75 1.68 -22.65
C MET A 70 7.58 0.14 -22.69
N GLY A 71 6.34 -0.34 -22.68
CA GLY A 71 6.02 -1.77 -22.72
C GLY A 71 6.14 -2.49 -21.36
N LYS A 72 6.48 -1.78 -20.29
CA LYS A 72 6.52 -2.31 -18.92
C LYS A 72 5.31 -1.83 -18.13
N LEU A 73 4.67 -2.76 -17.41
CA LEU A 73 3.57 -2.46 -16.49
C LEU A 73 4.11 -2.15 -15.10
N TYR A 74 3.68 -1.04 -14.54
CA TYR A 74 4.03 -0.56 -13.21
C TYR A 74 2.79 -0.54 -12.32
N PRO A 75 2.78 -1.22 -11.17
CA PRO A 75 1.75 -1.01 -10.16
C PRO A 75 1.89 0.38 -9.56
N CYS A 76 0.79 1.12 -9.52
CA CYS A 76 0.72 2.49 -9.03
C CYS A 76 -0.52 2.68 -8.15
N ALA A 77 -0.44 3.63 -7.23
CA ALA A 77 -1.56 4.09 -6.42
C ALA A 77 -1.69 5.61 -6.55
N VAL A 78 -2.94 6.09 -6.60
CA VAL A 78 -3.26 7.50 -6.38
C VAL A 78 -3.52 7.67 -4.89
N VAL A 79 -2.87 8.65 -4.28
CA VAL A 79 -2.97 8.90 -2.83
C VAL A 79 -3.27 10.36 -2.54
N TRP A 80 -3.86 10.60 -1.37
CA TRP A 80 -4.04 11.92 -0.77
C TRP A 80 -3.13 12.04 0.47
N TRP A 81 -2.28 13.05 0.52
CA TRP A 81 -1.37 13.30 1.64
C TRP A 81 -2.05 14.03 2.80
N PHE A 82 -1.59 13.80 4.02
CA PHE A 82 -2.04 14.52 5.22
C PHE A 82 -1.29 15.84 5.43
#